data_AF-A0A9P0QVI1-F1
#
_entry.id   AF-A0A9P0QVI1-F1
#
_cell.length_a   1.000
_cell.length_b   1.000
_cell.length_c   1.000
_cell.angle_alpha   90.00
_cell.angle_beta   90.00
_cell.angle_gamma   90.00
#
_symmetry.space_group_name_H-M   'P 1'
#
loop_
_entity.id
_entity.type
_entity.pdbx_description
1 polymer ?
#
loop_
_entity_poly.entity_id
_entity_poly.type
_entity_poly.pdbx_seq_one_letter_code
_entity_poly.pdbx_strand_id
1 'polypeptide(L)'
;MSNYISQYRNLLRRIRKLPFDAKTIRHARAKLKALADQSSRRYQSKSTKQYIAAFDSLLVDEKYDHIPRILDIIYKKLEPSPIWVKNYNKMKFGDIISRIPQHHLMEELTSDEKTLKEYHETLAKKYKTEVPWPESSLREIDEVGTQIFTPITKFSTLPSKDKSALFDSTMQKFIENYDFVYRNQLQLTHLKLQPLEILYPITQYGQPLPLNRIKKLQREYLAKTTNIIFETIPPIKKEYIFNLYDFVASENSEVNPFFFTALQRKRDKTKGTQSPLRKKYESQRNTLPSQNSIKKIVREYILGQYYWDSNSEKYKLSPMREFYETNHAKIEGIEYPKGSNLKS
;
A
#
# COMPACT_ATOMS: atom_id res chain seq x y z
N MET A 1 -30.72 -10.92 17.68
CA MET A 1 -29.37 -11.55 17.80
C MET A 1 -29.07 -12.61 16.73
N SER A 2 -30.06 -13.21 16.05
CA SER A 2 -29.83 -14.33 15.10
C SER A 2 -29.11 -13.98 13.79
N ASN A 3 -29.15 -12.72 13.34
CA ASN A 3 -28.59 -12.31 12.04
C ASN A 3 -27.04 -12.27 12.04
N TYR A 4 -26.41 -11.98 13.17
CA TYR A 4 -24.94 -11.92 13.24
C TYR A 4 -24.28 -13.31 13.18
N ILE A 5 -24.77 -14.25 14.00
CA ILE A 5 -24.23 -15.61 14.06
C ILE A 5 -24.41 -16.31 12.70
N SER A 6 -25.54 -16.09 12.02
CA SER A 6 -25.78 -16.62 10.68
C SER A 6 -24.86 -16.01 9.63
N GLN A 7 -24.64 -14.68 9.66
CA GLN A 7 -23.67 -14.00 8.78
C GLN A 7 -22.23 -14.53 8.97
N TYR A 8 -21.79 -14.70 10.22
CA TYR A 8 -20.48 -15.27 10.54
C TYR A 8 -20.34 -16.71 10.04
N ARG A 9 -21.34 -17.58 10.30
CA ARG A 9 -21.36 -18.96 9.77
C ARG A 9 -21.34 -18.97 8.24
N ASN A 10 -22.02 -18.03 7.59
CA ASN A 10 -22.04 -17.88 6.15
C ASN A 10 -20.68 -17.45 5.57
N LEU A 11 -19.93 -16.59 6.25
CA LEU A 11 -18.54 -16.26 5.91
C LEU A 11 -17.62 -17.48 6.03
N LEU A 12 -17.69 -18.19 7.15
CA LEU A 12 -16.86 -19.38 7.37
C LEU A 12 -17.10 -20.46 6.30
N ARG A 13 -18.36 -20.65 5.88
CA ARG A 13 -18.72 -21.59 4.79
C ARG A 13 -18.10 -21.18 3.45
N ARG A 14 -17.98 -19.88 3.17
CA ARG A 14 -17.34 -19.36 1.96
C ARG A 14 -15.82 -19.54 2.01
N ILE A 15 -15.20 -19.20 3.14
CA ILE A 15 -13.74 -19.37 3.31
C ILE A 15 -13.30 -20.81 3.11
N ARG A 16 -14.06 -21.79 3.60
CA ARG A 16 -13.78 -23.22 3.38
C ARG A 16 -13.80 -23.63 1.92
N LYS A 17 -14.39 -22.84 1.03
CA LYS A 17 -14.50 -23.11 -0.41
C LYS A 17 -13.55 -22.24 -1.23
N LEU A 18 -12.72 -21.40 -0.62
CA LEU A 18 -11.78 -20.56 -1.36
C LEU A 18 -10.65 -21.42 -1.98
N PRO A 19 -10.07 -20.98 -3.11
CA PRO A 19 -9.06 -21.71 -3.87
C PRO A 19 -7.64 -21.55 -3.30
N PHE A 20 -7.50 -21.64 -1.98
CA PHE A 20 -6.20 -21.51 -1.30
C PHE A 20 -5.84 -22.79 -0.56
N ASP A 21 -4.59 -22.91 -0.14
CA ASP A 21 -4.15 -24.04 0.66
C ASP A 21 -4.79 -24.06 2.06
N ALA A 22 -4.61 -25.18 2.75
CA ALA A 22 -5.14 -25.37 4.10
C ALA A 22 -4.61 -24.34 5.10
N LYS A 23 -3.35 -23.88 4.98
CA LYS A 23 -2.77 -22.88 5.90
C LYS A 23 -3.45 -21.53 5.73
N THR A 24 -3.61 -21.05 4.49
CA THR A 24 -4.32 -19.79 4.20
C THR A 24 -5.76 -19.81 4.70
N ILE A 25 -6.49 -20.91 4.45
CA ILE A 25 -7.87 -21.08 4.94
C ILE A 25 -7.92 -21.09 6.47
N ARG A 26 -7.00 -21.81 7.13
CA ARG A 26 -6.92 -21.87 8.60
C ARG A 26 -6.66 -20.47 9.17
N HIS A 27 -5.73 -19.73 8.57
CA HIS A 27 -5.38 -18.37 8.97
C HIS A 27 -6.58 -17.42 8.84
N ALA A 28 -7.26 -17.39 7.69
CA ALA A 28 -8.44 -16.56 7.46
C ALA A 28 -9.55 -16.84 8.49
N ARG A 29 -9.78 -18.11 8.83
CA ARG A 29 -10.76 -18.51 9.84
C ARG A 29 -10.38 -18.02 11.24
N ALA A 30 -9.11 -18.17 11.62
CA ALA A 30 -8.62 -17.72 12.93
C ALA A 30 -8.78 -16.19 13.09
N LYS A 31 -8.50 -15.42 12.03
CA LYS A 31 -8.63 -13.96 12.05
C LYS A 31 -10.06 -13.49 12.08
N LEU A 32 -10.95 -14.11 11.31
CA LEU A 32 -12.38 -13.83 11.43
C LEU A 32 -12.92 -14.14 12.83
N LYS A 33 -12.46 -15.22 13.47
CA LYS A 33 -12.85 -15.55 14.84
C LYS A 33 -12.39 -14.45 15.81
N ALA A 34 -11.13 -14.05 15.74
CA ALA A 34 -10.60 -12.99 16.59
C ALA A 34 -11.36 -11.66 16.42
N LEU A 35 -11.73 -11.29 15.19
CA LEU A 35 -12.56 -10.10 14.94
C LEU A 35 -13.97 -10.24 15.51
N ALA A 36 -14.57 -11.43 15.41
CA ALA A 36 -15.88 -11.72 15.95
C ALA A 36 -15.90 -11.58 17.49
N ASP A 37 -14.80 -11.96 18.15
CA ASP A 37 -14.65 -11.89 19.60
C ASP A 37 -14.37 -10.45 20.08
N GLN A 38 -13.69 -9.61 19.29
CA GLN A 38 -13.28 -8.25 19.67
C GLN A 38 -14.31 -7.14 19.44
N SER A 39 -15.23 -7.30 18.48
CA SER A 39 -16.09 -6.18 18.06
C SER A 39 -17.43 -6.14 18.77
N SER A 40 -17.81 -4.96 19.27
CA SER A 40 -19.17 -4.67 19.71
C SER A 40 -20.15 -4.87 18.54
N ARG A 41 -21.31 -5.48 18.82
CA ARG A 41 -22.29 -6.03 17.85
C ARG A 41 -22.72 -5.09 16.70
N ARG A 42 -22.42 -3.78 16.75
CA ARG A 42 -22.83 -2.78 15.74
C ARG A 42 -21.86 -2.61 14.57
N TYR A 43 -20.56 -2.86 14.73
CA TYR A 43 -19.56 -2.58 13.67
C TYR A 43 -19.45 -3.71 12.61
N GLN A 44 -20.02 -4.88 12.88
CA GLN A 44 -19.81 -6.09 12.08
C GLN A 44 -20.67 -6.16 10.80
N SER A 45 -21.82 -5.47 10.71
CA SER A 45 -22.77 -5.72 9.61
C SER A 45 -22.29 -5.21 8.25
N LYS A 46 -21.69 -4.01 8.20
CA LYS A 46 -21.30 -3.37 6.93
C LYS A 46 -20.05 -4.03 6.31
N SER A 47 -19.03 -4.33 7.11
CA SER A 47 -17.81 -5.02 6.67
C SER A 47 -18.08 -6.47 6.27
N THR A 48 -18.92 -7.19 7.01
CA THR A 48 -19.29 -8.58 6.71
C THR A 48 -19.98 -8.71 5.34
N LYS A 49 -20.92 -7.79 5.02
CA LYS A 49 -21.54 -7.76 3.68
C LYS A 49 -20.53 -7.53 2.57
N GLN A 50 -19.56 -6.64 2.78
CA GLN A 50 -18.49 -6.40 1.81
C GLN A 50 -17.59 -7.62 1.59
N TYR A 51 -17.26 -8.35 2.66
CA TYR A 51 -16.47 -9.58 2.57
C TYR A 51 -17.25 -10.71 1.88
N ILE A 52 -18.55 -10.85 2.20
CA ILE A 52 -19.44 -11.80 1.52
C ILE A 52 -19.48 -11.48 0.03
N ALA A 53 -19.69 -10.22 -0.36
CA ALA A 53 -19.72 -9.81 -1.76
C ALA A 53 -18.37 -10.07 -2.47
N ALA A 54 -17.25 -9.84 -1.79
CA ALA A 54 -15.94 -10.16 -2.35
C ALA A 54 -15.76 -11.67 -2.58
N PHE A 55 -16.16 -12.51 -1.62
CA PHE A 55 -16.09 -13.97 -1.78
C PHE A 55 -17.08 -14.50 -2.81
N ASP A 56 -18.28 -13.93 -2.87
CA ASP A 56 -19.30 -14.31 -3.85
C ASP A 56 -18.89 -13.90 -5.27
N SER A 57 -18.16 -12.79 -5.44
CA SER A 57 -17.60 -12.45 -6.75
C SER A 57 -16.66 -13.52 -7.32
N LEU A 58 -15.99 -14.28 -6.45
CA LEU A 58 -15.16 -15.42 -6.85
C LEU A 58 -15.97 -16.72 -6.94
N LEU A 59 -16.76 -17.06 -5.91
CA LEU A 59 -17.42 -18.36 -5.78
C LEU A 59 -18.73 -18.46 -6.60
N VAL A 60 -19.42 -17.34 -6.78
CA VAL A 60 -20.72 -17.23 -7.46
C VAL A 60 -20.57 -16.57 -8.83
N ASP A 61 -19.83 -15.47 -8.95
CA ASP A 61 -19.65 -14.80 -10.25
C ASP A 61 -18.47 -15.36 -11.06
N GLU A 62 -17.67 -16.26 -10.48
CA GLU A 62 -16.52 -16.92 -11.13
C GLU A 62 -15.46 -15.91 -11.65
N LYS A 63 -15.34 -14.74 -11.01
CA LYS A 63 -14.33 -13.71 -11.36
C LYS A 63 -12.98 -14.01 -10.69
N TYR A 64 -12.16 -14.83 -11.33
CA TYR A 64 -10.86 -15.25 -10.78
C TYR A 64 -9.84 -14.12 -10.65
N ASP A 65 -9.98 -13.04 -11.44
CA ASP A 65 -9.15 -11.83 -11.32
C ASP A 65 -9.32 -11.12 -9.96
N HIS A 66 -10.34 -11.49 -9.17
CA HIS A 66 -10.55 -10.97 -7.82
C HIS A 66 -9.80 -11.76 -6.72
N ILE A 67 -9.04 -12.81 -7.05
CA ILE A 67 -8.21 -13.54 -6.09
C ILE A 67 -7.27 -12.60 -5.29
N PRO A 68 -6.52 -11.66 -5.93
CA PRO A 68 -5.72 -10.66 -5.22
C PRO A 68 -6.50 -9.89 -4.15
N ARG A 69 -7.71 -9.43 -4.49
CA ARG A 69 -8.58 -8.70 -3.55
C ARG A 69 -8.97 -9.55 -2.34
N ILE A 70 -9.14 -10.85 -2.52
CA ILE A 70 -9.45 -11.78 -1.42
C ILE A 70 -8.23 -11.99 -0.53
N LEU A 71 -7.04 -12.11 -1.13
CA LEU A 71 -5.78 -12.18 -0.39
C LEU A 71 -5.53 -10.89 0.41
N ASP A 72 -5.81 -9.72 -0.16
CA ASP A 72 -5.75 -8.44 0.57
C ASP A 72 -6.70 -8.43 1.77
N ILE A 73 -7.92 -8.96 1.62
CA ILE A 73 -8.83 -9.10 2.76
C ILE A 73 -8.17 -9.96 3.84
N ILE A 74 -7.71 -11.15 3.48
CA ILE A 74 -7.17 -12.14 4.43
C ILE A 74 -5.93 -11.62 5.16
N TYR A 75 -4.98 -11.04 4.43
CA TYR A 75 -3.64 -10.75 4.94
C TYR A 75 -3.39 -9.28 5.29
N LYS A 76 -4.22 -8.34 4.80
CA LYS A 76 -4.08 -6.91 5.09
C LYS A 76 -5.24 -6.37 5.91
N LYS A 77 -6.49 -6.65 5.53
CA LYS A 77 -7.67 -6.03 6.16
C LYS A 77 -8.16 -6.73 7.43
N LEU A 78 -8.01 -8.06 7.52
CA LEU A 78 -8.35 -8.80 8.74
C LEU A 78 -7.27 -8.69 9.83
N GLU A 79 -6.07 -8.21 9.48
CA GLU A 79 -5.00 -7.98 10.43
C GLU A 79 -5.18 -6.65 11.17
N PRO A 80 -4.83 -6.58 12.47
CA PRO A 80 -4.75 -5.32 13.16
C PRO A 80 -3.65 -4.45 12.53
N SER A 81 -3.98 -3.19 12.24
CA SER A 81 -3.00 -2.24 11.73
C SER A 81 -1.79 -2.13 12.69
N PRO A 82 -0.56 -1.98 12.15
CA PRO A 82 0.62 -1.76 12.97
C PRO A 82 0.45 -0.58 13.93
N ILE A 83 1.09 -0.65 15.10
CA ILE A 83 0.98 0.39 16.15
C ILE A 83 1.38 1.76 15.61
N TRP A 84 2.46 1.81 14.82
CA TRP A 84 2.94 3.07 14.25
C TRP A 84 1.93 3.68 13.27
N VAL A 85 1.21 2.87 12.47
CA VAL A 85 0.14 3.37 11.58
C VAL A 85 -1.02 3.94 12.41
N LYS A 86 -1.40 3.27 13.50
CA LYS A 86 -2.43 3.77 14.42
C LYS A 86 -2.00 5.07 15.10
N ASN A 87 -0.72 5.22 15.42
CA ASN A 87 -0.17 6.45 15.99
C ASN A 87 -0.15 7.57 14.96
N TYR A 88 0.26 7.27 13.73
CA TYR A 88 0.26 8.22 12.61
C TYR A 88 -1.14 8.79 12.36
N ASN A 89 -2.17 7.93 12.29
CA ASN A 89 -3.56 8.36 12.07
C ASN A 89 -4.14 9.22 13.21
N LYS A 90 -3.48 9.27 14.38
CA LYS A 90 -3.86 10.14 15.50
C LYS A 90 -3.09 11.46 15.53
N MET A 91 -2.04 11.60 14.72
CA MET A 91 -1.25 12.84 14.65
C MET A 91 -2.08 13.96 14.05
N LYS A 92 -1.84 15.19 14.52
CA LYS A 92 -2.49 16.36 13.92
C LYS A 92 -1.83 16.65 12.57
N PHE A 93 -2.64 17.13 11.64
CA PHE A 93 -2.20 17.51 10.31
C PHE A 93 -1.00 18.50 10.32
N GLY A 94 -1.04 19.51 11.20
CA GLY A 94 0.04 20.50 11.33
C GLY A 94 1.37 19.89 11.76
N ASP A 95 1.34 18.86 12.59
CA ASP A 95 2.54 18.18 13.07
C ASP A 95 3.17 17.37 11.93
N ILE A 96 2.35 16.67 11.14
CA ILE A 96 2.83 15.88 9.99
C ILE A 96 3.42 16.80 8.91
N ILE A 97 2.69 17.86 8.54
CA ILE A 97 3.08 18.73 7.43
C ILE A 97 4.38 19.48 7.70
N SER A 98 4.65 19.81 8.96
CA SER A 98 5.90 20.47 9.37
C SER A 98 7.15 19.59 9.15
N ARG A 99 6.98 18.27 9.00
CA ARG A 99 8.07 17.32 8.77
C ARG A 99 8.21 16.89 7.31
N ILE A 100 7.32 17.34 6.44
CA ILE A 100 7.39 17.04 5.01
C ILE A 100 8.12 18.19 4.31
N PRO A 101 9.13 17.90 3.48
CA PRO A 101 9.78 18.88 2.64
C PRO A 101 8.77 19.69 1.81
N GLN A 102 8.93 21.00 1.82
CA GLN A 102 8.05 21.95 1.16
C GLN A 102 8.89 22.82 0.26
N HIS A 103 8.53 22.91 -1.01
CA HIS A 103 9.32 23.61 -2.02
C HIS A 103 8.43 24.49 -2.91
N HIS A 104 8.87 25.72 -3.17
CA HIS A 104 8.14 26.68 -3.99
C HIS A 104 8.74 26.71 -5.39
N LEU A 105 7.92 26.48 -6.41
CA LEU A 105 8.38 26.36 -7.81
C LEU A 105 9.11 27.62 -8.33
N MET A 106 8.84 28.79 -7.75
CA MET A 106 9.55 30.03 -8.08
C MET A 106 11.07 29.91 -7.90
N GLU A 107 11.51 29.14 -6.89
CA GLU A 107 12.93 28.92 -6.57
C GLU A 107 13.64 28.09 -7.66
N GLU A 108 12.92 27.26 -8.40
CA GLU A 108 13.48 26.48 -9.53
C GLU A 108 13.42 27.24 -10.85
N LEU A 109 12.37 28.04 -11.05
CA LEU A 109 12.06 28.66 -12.34
C LEU A 109 12.83 29.96 -12.59
N THR A 110 13.45 30.56 -11.57
CA THR A 110 14.08 31.87 -11.70
C THR A 110 15.38 31.94 -10.90
N SER A 111 16.46 32.36 -11.56
CA SER A 111 17.77 32.59 -10.92
C SER A 111 18.04 34.07 -10.61
N ASP A 112 17.09 34.95 -10.93
CA ASP A 112 17.21 36.38 -10.62
C ASP A 112 16.92 36.64 -9.14
N GLU A 113 17.95 37.09 -8.42
CA GLU A 113 17.89 37.34 -6.98
C GLU A 113 16.86 38.42 -6.61
N LYS A 114 16.63 39.40 -7.49
CA LYS A 114 15.69 40.49 -7.20
C LYS A 114 14.25 40.00 -7.17
N THR A 115 13.84 39.23 -8.17
CA THR A 115 12.49 38.67 -8.25
C THR A 115 12.24 37.62 -7.15
N LEU A 116 13.25 36.81 -6.81
CA LEU A 116 13.16 35.90 -5.66
C LEU A 116 12.95 36.66 -4.34
N LYS A 117 13.70 37.75 -4.11
CA LYS A 117 13.55 38.58 -2.92
C LYS A 117 12.15 39.19 -2.83
N GLU A 118 11.62 39.75 -3.92
CA GLU A 118 10.24 40.28 -3.98
C GLU A 118 9.18 39.20 -3.71
N TYR A 119 9.41 37.99 -4.22
CA TYR A 119 8.53 36.83 -3.98
C TYR A 119 8.53 36.41 -2.50
N HIS A 120 9.71 36.30 -1.87
CA HIS A 120 9.84 35.97 -0.44
C HIS A 120 9.26 37.06 0.46
N GLU A 121 9.44 38.33 0.12
CA GLU A 121 8.79 39.44 0.84
C GLU A 121 7.25 39.36 0.74
N THR A 122 6.73 39.00 -0.42
CA THR A 122 5.28 38.81 -0.64
C THR A 122 4.75 37.61 0.14
N LEU A 123 5.51 36.51 0.18
CA LEU A 123 5.22 35.37 1.04
C LEU A 123 5.18 35.80 2.51
N ALA A 124 6.25 36.42 3.02
CA ALA A 124 6.31 36.85 4.41
C ALA A 124 5.15 37.79 4.78
N LYS A 125 4.78 38.74 3.91
CA LYS A 125 3.63 39.63 4.14
C LYS A 125 2.29 38.87 4.20
N LYS A 126 2.08 37.89 3.32
CA LYS A 126 0.81 37.12 3.24
C LYS A 126 0.66 36.06 4.34
N TYR A 127 1.77 35.57 4.90
CA TYR A 127 1.80 34.38 5.77
C TYR A 127 2.22 34.61 7.22
N LYS A 128 2.51 35.87 7.59
CA LYS A 128 3.05 36.34 8.88
C LYS A 128 2.35 35.85 10.16
N THR A 129 1.16 35.25 10.09
CA THR A 129 0.31 34.98 11.26
C THR A 129 -0.10 33.52 11.49
N GLU A 130 0.10 32.58 10.56
CA GLU A 130 -0.55 31.24 10.69
C GLU A 130 0.30 30.01 10.33
N VAL A 131 1.50 30.18 9.77
CA VAL A 131 2.37 29.06 9.41
C VAL A 131 3.68 29.20 10.19
N PRO A 132 4.10 28.22 11.01
CA PRO A 132 5.42 28.24 11.60
C PRO A 132 6.43 28.10 10.47
N TRP A 133 6.97 29.24 10.02
CA TRP A 133 8.05 29.31 9.05
C TRP A 133 9.38 29.41 9.82
N PRO A 134 10.47 28.76 9.37
CA PRO A 134 11.73 28.84 10.07
C PRO A 134 12.28 30.26 9.97
N GLU A 135 12.34 30.98 11.09
CA GLU A 135 13.03 32.27 11.21
C GLU A 135 14.53 32.20 10.83
N SER A 136 15.07 30.99 10.65
CA SER A 136 16.45 30.75 10.19
C SER A 136 16.70 30.98 8.70
N SER A 137 15.70 31.43 7.92
CA SER A 137 15.87 31.80 6.51
C SER A 137 16.11 33.31 6.30
N LEU A 138 16.29 34.07 7.39
CA LEU A 138 16.53 35.52 7.36
C LEU A 138 17.85 35.96 8.00
N ARG A 139 18.82 35.06 8.21
CA ARG A 139 20.15 35.46 8.70
C ARG A 139 21.28 34.99 7.77
N GLU A 140 22.03 35.99 7.34
CA GLU A 140 23.37 35.97 6.76
C GLU A 140 23.47 35.41 5.34
N ILE A 141 23.08 36.28 4.39
CA ILE A 141 23.82 36.41 3.13
C ILE A 141 25.14 37.09 3.52
N ASP A 142 26.11 36.30 3.98
CA ASP A 142 27.50 36.72 4.00
C ASP A 142 28.27 35.93 2.94
N GLU A 143 29.15 36.67 2.30
CA GLU A 143 29.91 36.35 1.10
C GLU A 143 30.73 35.06 1.25
N VAL A 144 30.68 34.22 0.20
CA VAL A 144 31.78 33.44 -0.42
C VAL A 144 31.18 32.17 -1.06
N GLY A 145 31.53 32.00 -2.33
CA GLY A 145 30.85 31.14 -3.30
C GLY A 145 30.81 29.63 -3.04
N THR A 146 30.02 28.99 -3.91
CA THR A 146 29.90 27.54 -4.13
C THR A 146 29.39 26.70 -2.96
N GLN A 147 28.09 26.42 -2.95
CA GLN A 147 27.55 25.07 -3.22
C GLN A 147 26.01 25.06 -3.18
N ILE A 148 25.48 24.16 -3.99
CA ILE A 148 24.07 23.78 -4.17
C ILE A 148 23.43 23.39 -2.82
N PHE A 149 22.09 23.48 -2.74
CA PHE A 149 21.17 23.04 -1.67
C PHE A 149 20.64 24.16 -0.75
N THR A 150 19.37 24.52 -0.95
CA THR A 150 18.56 25.15 0.10
C THR A 150 18.29 24.15 1.24
N PRO A 151 18.18 24.63 2.49
CA PRO A 151 18.50 23.83 3.67
C PRO A 151 17.41 22.83 4.02
N ILE A 152 17.85 21.59 4.27
CA ILE A 152 17.14 20.61 5.10
C ILE A 152 16.72 21.32 6.40
N THR A 153 15.43 21.32 6.71
CA THR A 153 14.94 21.74 8.03
C THR A 153 15.72 20.99 9.10
N LYS A 154 16.52 21.70 9.90
CA LYS A 154 17.04 21.14 11.15
C LYS A 154 15.85 20.67 11.98
N PHE A 155 16.03 19.55 12.68
CA PHE A 155 15.15 19.06 13.74
C PHE A 155 15.02 20.15 14.82
N SER A 156 14.21 21.18 14.62
CA SER A 156 14.09 22.28 15.56
C SER A 156 12.86 22.11 16.44
N THR A 157 13.17 21.95 17.73
CA THR A 157 12.34 22.18 18.91
C THR A 157 11.14 21.25 19.07
N LEU A 158 11.48 20.07 19.58
CA LEU A 158 10.59 19.07 20.11
C LEU A 158 9.78 19.62 21.31
N PRO A 159 8.44 19.55 21.30
CA PRO A 159 7.65 19.72 22.51
C PRO A 159 7.77 18.46 23.36
N SER A 160 8.35 18.58 24.57
CA SER A 160 8.44 17.54 25.63
C SER A 160 9.15 16.23 25.21
N LYS A 161 10.29 15.94 25.87
CA LYS A 161 11.24 14.85 25.57
C LYS A 161 10.60 13.45 25.33
N ASP A 162 9.43 13.16 25.89
CA ASP A 162 8.80 11.83 25.77
C ASP A 162 7.75 11.73 24.65
N LYS A 163 7.03 12.82 24.34
CA LYS A 163 6.01 12.82 23.27
C LYS A 163 6.63 12.99 21.88
N SER A 164 7.74 13.71 21.80
CA SER A 164 8.39 13.96 20.53
C SER A 164 9.14 12.73 20.01
N ALA A 165 9.73 11.89 20.89
CA ALA A 165 10.43 10.68 20.47
C ALA A 165 9.48 9.64 19.82
N LEU A 166 8.28 9.47 20.36
CA LEU A 166 7.25 8.59 19.76
C LEU A 166 6.75 9.15 18.43
N PHE A 167 6.65 10.48 18.33
CA PHE A 167 6.26 11.16 17.11
C PHE A 167 7.32 10.99 16.01
N ASP A 168 8.58 11.30 16.33
CA ASP A 168 9.71 11.21 15.42
C ASP A 168 9.90 9.76 14.93
N SER A 169 9.83 8.77 15.82
CA SER A 169 9.92 7.36 15.44
C SER A 169 8.77 6.90 14.54
N THR A 170 7.56 7.43 14.72
CA THR A 170 6.42 7.10 13.85
C THR A 170 6.57 7.76 12.48
N MET A 171 7.00 9.02 12.44
CA MET A 171 7.23 9.72 11.17
C MET A 171 8.40 9.11 10.39
N GLN A 172 9.46 8.71 11.09
CA GLN A 172 10.59 8.00 10.48
C GLN A 172 10.16 6.67 9.85
N LYS A 173 9.34 5.86 10.54
CA LYS A 173 8.76 4.63 9.94
C LYS A 173 7.90 4.90 8.71
N PHE A 174 7.17 6.02 8.71
CA PHE A 174 6.40 6.43 7.55
C PHE A 174 7.33 6.80 6.37
N ILE A 175 8.38 7.60 6.61
CA ILE A 175 9.38 7.97 5.59
C ILE A 175 10.10 6.74 5.05
N GLU A 176 10.57 5.84 5.91
CA GLU A 176 11.23 4.60 5.51
C GLU A 176 10.35 3.73 4.62
N ASN A 177 9.07 3.58 4.98
CA ASN A 177 8.11 2.83 4.17
C ASN A 177 7.83 3.55 2.84
N TYR A 178 7.65 4.87 2.89
CA TYR A 178 7.40 5.68 1.71
C TYR A 178 8.55 5.57 0.71
N ASP A 179 9.78 5.81 1.16
CA ASP A 179 10.98 5.77 0.33
C ASP A 179 11.16 4.39 -0.29
N PHE A 180 10.88 3.33 0.48
CA PHE A 180 10.91 1.97 -0.04
C PHE A 180 9.88 1.77 -1.16
N VAL A 181 8.63 2.19 -0.95
CA VAL A 181 7.57 2.08 -1.97
C VAL A 181 7.88 2.94 -3.18
N TYR A 182 8.40 4.15 -2.99
CA TYR A 182 8.77 5.08 -4.05
C TYR A 182 9.89 4.52 -4.94
N ARG A 183 10.98 4.03 -4.34
CA ARG A 183 12.10 3.41 -5.06
C ARG A 183 11.66 2.17 -5.85
N ASN A 184 10.69 1.42 -5.33
CA ASN A 184 10.18 0.20 -5.94
C ASN A 184 8.80 0.38 -6.59
N GLN A 185 8.41 1.61 -6.98
CA GLN A 185 7.02 1.88 -7.37
C GLN A 185 6.60 1.07 -8.61
N LEU A 186 7.45 1.02 -9.64
CA LEU A 186 7.20 0.31 -10.91
C LEU A 186 6.92 -1.18 -10.69
N GLN A 187 7.47 -1.68 -9.59
CA GLN A 187 7.42 -3.07 -9.20
C GLN A 187 6.18 -3.37 -8.35
N LEU A 188 5.83 -2.49 -7.43
CA LEU A 188 4.75 -2.71 -6.46
C LEU A 188 3.37 -2.27 -6.96
N THR A 189 3.32 -1.27 -7.85
CA THR A 189 2.06 -0.66 -8.25
C THR A 189 2.12 -0.01 -9.63
N HIS A 190 0.95 0.14 -10.25
CA HIS A 190 0.78 0.93 -11.47
C HIS A 190 0.51 2.41 -11.14
N LEU A 191 0.26 2.75 -9.87
CA LEU A 191 -0.01 4.12 -9.44
C LEU A 191 1.29 4.91 -9.36
N LYS A 192 1.31 6.08 -10.00
CA LYS A 192 2.44 7.01 -9.93
C LYS A 192 2.48 7.67 -8.55
N LEU A 193 3.48 7.32 -7.74
CA LEU A 193 3.76 8.00 -6.48
C LEU A 193 4.55 9.28 -6.79
N GLN A 194 4.18 10.39 -6.17
CA GLN A 194 4.95 11.64 -6.29
C GLN A 194 6.18 11.55 -5.38
N PRO A 195 7.19 12.43 -5.50
CA PRO A 195 8.25 12.49 -4.49
C PRO A 195 7.68 12.90 -3.12
N LEU A 196 8.40 12.62 -2.02
CA LEU A 196 8.00 13.00 -0.66
C LEU A 196 8.23 14.50 -0.40
N GLU A 197 7.77 15.35 -1.29
CA GLU A 197 7.89 16.79 -1.20
C GLU A 197 6.63 17.44 -1.74
N ILE A 198 6.26 18.57 -1.15
CA ILE A 198 5.11 19.34 -1.57
C ILE A 198 5.59 20.50 -2.40
N LEU A 199 5.31 20.44 -3.69
CA LEU A 199 5.59 21.49 -4.65
C LEU A 199 4.44 22.49 -4.68
N TYR A 200 4.74 23.76 -4.41
CA TYR A 200 3.79 24.85 -4.53
C TYR A 200 3.95 25.53 -5.88
N PRO A 201 2.95 25.41 -6.78
CA PRO A 201 3.01 26.12 -8.04
C PRO A 201 2.85 27.62 -7.82
N ILE A 202 3.37 28.42 -8.74
CA ILE A 202 3.15 29.86 -8.80
C ILE A 202 1.82 30.17 -9.50
N THR A 203 1.26 31.34 -9.22
CA THR A 203 0.14 31.87 -10.00
C THR A 203 0.59 32.31 -11.38
N GLN A 204 -0.36 32.57 -12.29
CA GLN A 204 -0.08 33.11 -13.64
C GLN A 204 0.70 34.44 -13.61
N TYR A 205 0.68 35.15 -12.49
CA TYR A 205 1.39 36.41 -12.29
C TYR A 205 2.71 36.26 -11.52
N GLY A 206 3.25 35.05 -11.38
CA GLY A 206 4.47 34.78 -10.61
C GLY A 206 4.31 34.96 -9.09
N GLN A 207 3.10 35.24 -8.60
CA GLN A 207 2.85 35.42 -7.18
C GLN A 207 2.62 34.08 -6.46
N PRO A 208 2.89 34.02 -5.14
CA PRO A 208 2.57 32.84 -4.36
C PRO A 208 1.06 32.59 -4.34
N LEU A 209 0.68 31.32 -4.26
CA LEU A 209 -0.71 30.91 -4.02
C LEU A 209 -1.27 31.56 -2.76
N PRO A 210 -2.60 31.65 -2.59
CA PRO A 210 -3.24 32.03 -1.33
C PRO A 210 -3.23 30.89 -0.30
N LEU A 211 -3.21 31.22 1.01
CA LEU A 211 -3.09 30.26 2.11
C LEU A 211 -4.10 29.13 2.08
N ASN A 212 -5.35 29.43 1.76
CA ASN A 212 -6.41 28.43 1.68
C ASN A 212 -6.13 27.40 0.58
N ARG A 213 -5.52 27.80 -0.54
CA ARG A 213 -5.11 26.88 -1.60
C ARG A 213 -3.89 26.05 -1.19
N ILE A 214 -2.93 26.64 -0.49
CA ILE A 214 -1.78 25.91 0.08
C ILE A 214 -2.26 24.83 1.05
N LYS A 215 -3.07 25.18 2.06
CA LYS A 215 -3.64 24.23 3.03
C LYS A 215 -4.44 23.12 2.33
N LYS A 216 -5.19 23.44 1.27
CA LYS A 216 -5.92 22.46 0.47
C LYS A 216 -4.97 21.50 -0.25
N LEU A 217 -3.95 22.02 -0.94
CA LEU A 217 -2.92 21.24 -1.64
C LEU A 217 -2.22 20.26 -0.69
N GLN A 218 -1.78 20.75 0.47
CA GLN A 218 -1.14 19.94 1.51
C GLN A 218 -2.03 18.78 1.98
N ARG A 219 -3.33 19.05 2.21
CA ARG A 219 -4.30 18.01 2.62
C ARG A 219 -4.54 16.99 1.53
N GLU A 220 -4.70 17.44 0.29
CA GLU A 220 -4.90 16.55 -0.87
C GLU A 220 -3.68 15.65 -1.10
N TYR A 221 -2.48 16.23 -1.03
CA TYR A 221 -1.22 15.51 -1.11
C TYR A 221 -1.11 14.43 -0.03
N LEU A 222 -1.30 14.82 1.24
CA LEU A 222 -1.23 13.89 2.36
C LEU A 222 -2.28 12.80 2.28
N ALA A 223 -3.52 13.14 1.93
CA ALA A 223 -4.60 12.16 1.78
C ALA A 223 -4.29 11.15 0.66
N LYS A 224 -3.77 11.62 -0.48
CA LYS A 224 -3.38 10.76 -1.60
C LYS A 224 -2.23 9.82 -1.20
N THR A 225 -1.17 10.37 -0.62
CA THR A 225 0.00 9.60 -0.20
C THR A 225 -0.36 8.56 0.87
N THR A 226 -1.08 8.96 1.92
CA THR A 226 -1.49 8.05 3.00
C THR A 226 -2.43 6.96 2.50
N ASN A 227 -3.35 7.26 1.58
CA ASN A 227 -4.20 6.25 0.96
C ASN A 227 -3.37 5.20 0.19
N ILE A 228 -2.40 5.64 -0.60
CA ILE A 228 -1.52 4.71 -1.34
C ILE A 228 -0.73 3.82 -0.36
N ILE A 229 -0.07 4.41 0.63
CA ILE A 229 0.82 3.70 1.56
C ILE A 229 0.06 2.80 2.55
N PHE A 230 -1.09 3.25 3.07
CA PHE A 230 -1.82 2.51 4.12
C PHE A 230 -2.94 1.63 3.60
N GLU A 231 -3.63 2.03 2.52
CA GLU A 231 -4.81 1.30 2.04
C GLU A 231 -4.50 0.47 0.80
N THR A 232 -3.75 1.04 -0.15
CA THR A 232 -3.54 0.40 -1.46
C THR A 232 -2.40 -0.62 -1.42
N ILE A 233 -1.25 -0.24 -0.84
CA ILE A 233 -0.04 -1.06 -0.83
C ILE A 233 0.50 -1.22 0.59
N PRO A 234 -0.29 -1.67 1.58
CA PRO A 234 0.27 -1.92 2.90
C PRO A 234 1.17 -3.16 2.88
N PRO A 235 2.25 -3.17 3.68
CA PRO A 235 3.15 -4.32 3.76
C PRO A 235 2.42 -5.53 4.35
N ILE A 236 2.78 -6.73 3.86
CA ILE A 236 2.31 -7.99 4.43
C ILE A 236 3.35 -8.50 5.43
N LYS A 237 2.92 -9.23 6.46
CA LYS A 237 3.87 -9.87 7.39
C LYS A 237 4.74 -10.89 6.65
N LYS A 238 6.03 -10.93 7.00
CA LYS A 238 7.03 -11.85 6.45
C LYS A 238 6.50 -13.29 6.37
N GLU A 239 6.07 -13.84 7.49
CA GLU A 239 5.53 -15.21 7.58
C GLU A 239 4.44 -15.51 6.54
N TYR A 240 3.57 -14.55 6.24
CA TYR A 240 2.46 -14.75 5.31
C TYR A 240 2.92 -14.74 3.86
N ILE A 241 3.86 -13.88 3.51
CA ILE A 241 4.47 -13.90 2.17
C ILE A 241 5.19 -15.24 1.94
N PHE A 242 5.96 -15.72 2.93
CA PHE A 242 6.65 -17.02 2.81
C PHE A 242 5.66 -18.19 2.71
N ASN A 243 4.57 -18.20 3.48
CA ASN A 243 3.54 -19.23 3.33
C ASN A 243 2.89 -19.23 1.93
N LEU A 244 2.62 -18.04 1.38
CA LEU A 244 2.08 -17.91 0.03
C LEU A 244 3.10 -18.32 -1.04
N TYR A 245 4.38 -18.00 -0.83
CA TYR A 245 5.47 -18.44 -1.68
C TYR A 245 5.55 -19.98 -1.70
N ASP A 246 5.55 -20.63 -0.54
CA ASP A 246 5.59 -22.09 -0.44
C ASP A 246 4.42 -22.75 -1.17
N PHE A 247 3.20 -22.19 -1.02
CA PHE A 247 2.01 -22.68 -1.70
C PHE A 247 2.15 -22.68 -3.24
N VAL A 248 2.78 -21.63 -3.78
CA VAL A 248 2.92 -21.45 -5.23
C VAL A 248 4.15 -22.16 -5.79
N ALA A 249 5.24 -22.22 -5.03
CA ALA A 249 6.52 -22.81 -5.45
C ALA A 249 6.56 -24.33 -5.28
N SER A 250 5.86 -24.87 -4.28
CA SER A 250 5.84 -26.31 -4.02
C SER A 250 4.92 -27.04 -5.02
N GLU A 251 5.46 -28.09 -5.65
CA GLU A 251 4.68 -29.00 -6.50
C GLU A 251 3.63 -29.78 -5.70
N ASN A 252 3.98 -30.19 -4.47
CA ASN A 252 3.12 -30.94 -3.55
C ASN A 252 1.99 -30.11 -2.93
N SER A 253 2.03 -28.77 -3.07
CA SER A 253 0.97 -27.92 -2.54
C SER A 253 -0.23 -27.91 -3.47
N GLU A 254 -1.40 -28.28 -2.96
CA GLU A 254 -2.63 -28.34 -3.74
C GLU A 254 -3.60 -27.19 -3.43
N VAL A 255 -4.35 -26.78 -4.46
CA VAL A 255 -5.51 -25.90 -4.27
C VAL A 255 -6.58 -26.70 -3.53
N ASN A 256 -7.24 -26.06 -2.56
CA ASN A 256 -8.30 -26.69 -1.78
C ASN A 256 -9.33 -27.45 -2.64
N PRO A 257 -9.50 -28.78 -2.47
CA PRO A 257 -10.39 -29.60 -3.29
C PRO A 257 -11.88 -29.23 -3.12
N PHE A 258 -12.24 -28.63 -1.99
CA PHE A 258 -13.61 -28.14 -1.76
C PHE A 258 -14.00 -27.00 -2.69
N PHE A 259 -13.03 -26.23 -3.20
CA PHE A 259 -13.27 -25.21 -4.22
C PHE A 259 -13.78 -25.85 -5.52
N PHE A 260 -13.01 -26.80 -6.07
CA PHE A 260 -13.39 -27.50 -7.31
C PHE A 260 -14.70 -28.28 -7.16
N THR A 261 -14.86 -28.99 -6.05
CA THR A 261 -16.10 -29.72 -5.75
C THR A 261 -17.32 -28.80 -5.69
N ALA A 262 -17.18 -27.62 -5.07
CA ALA A 262 -18.27 -26.65 -4.99
C ALA A 262 -18.62 -26.05 -6.37
N LEU A 263 -17.60 -25.80 -7.20
CA LEU A 263 -17.76 -25.24 -8.54
C LEU A 263 -18.43 -26.23 -9.49
N GLN A 264 -17.98 -27.49 -9.48
CA GLN A 264 -18.59 -28.56 -10.27
C GLN A 264 -20.06 -28.75 -9.90
N ARG A 265 -20.38 -28.89 -8.61
CA ARG A 265 -21.78 -29.02 -8.13
C ARG A 265 -22.66 -27.84 -8.54
N LYS A 266 -22.12 -26.62 -8.56
CA LYS A 266 -22.86 -25.44 -8.99
C LYS A 266 -23.20 -25.53 -10.48
N ARG A 267 -22.23 -25.89 -11.32
CA ARG A 267 -22.43 -26.05 -12.77
C ARG A 267 -23.36 -27.21 -13.11
N ASP A 268 -23.27 -28.32 -12.38
CA ASP A 268 -24.17 -29.46 -12.60
C ASP A 268 -25.63 -29.11 -12.30
N LYS A 269 -25.88 -28.25 -11.30
CA LYS A 269 -27.22 -27.71 -11.02
C LYS A 269 -27.73 -26.78 -12.12
N THR A 270 -26.86 -26.00 -12.77
CA THR A 270 -27.28 -25.08 -13.84
C THR A 270 -27.40 -25.77 -15.19
N LYS A 271 -26.70 -26.88 -15.44
CA LYS A 271 -26.81 -27.68 -16.68
C LYS A 271 -28.24 -28.13 -16.98
N GLY A 272 -29.07 -28.38 -15.96
CA GLY A 272 -30.46 -28.81 -16.13
C GLY A 272 -31.44 -27.70 -16.52
N THR A 273 -31.09 -26.43 -16.31
CA THR A 273 -32.01 -25.27 -16.42
C THR A 273 -31.61 -24.25 -17.49
N GLN A 274 -30.48 -24.45 -18.17
CA GLN A 274 -29.95 -23.51 -19.16
C GLN A 274 -30.36 -23.83 -20.60
N SER A 275 -30.62 -22.77 -21.38
CA SER A 275 -30.85 -22.89 -22.83
C SER A 275 -29.62 -23.40 -23.57
N PRO A 276 -29.77 -24.09 -24.72
CA PRO A 276 -28.67 -24.65 -25.50
C PRO A 276 -27.59 -23.62 -25.91
N LEU A 277 -28.01 -22.39 -26.25
CA LEU A 277 -27.10 -21.30 -26.61
C LEU A 277 -26.22 -20.87 -25.43
N ARG A 278 -26.80 -20.81 -24.23
CA ARG A 278 -26.08 -20.46 -23.01
C ARG A 278 -25.09 -21.55 -22.61
N LYS A 279 -25.45 -22.83 -22.81
CA LYS A 279 -24.54 -23.97 -22.63
C LYS A 279 -23.30 -23.87 -23.53
N LYS A 280 -23.50 -23.53 -24.82
CA LYS A 280 -22.42 -23.35 -25.79
C LYS A 280 -21.51 -22.15 -25.45
N TYR A 281 -22.10 -21.04 -25.01
CA TYR A 281 -21.33 -19.86 -24.60
C TYR A 281 -20.52 -20.11 -23.31
N GLU A 282 -21.12 -20.76 -22.30
CA GLU A 282 -20.42 -21.09 -21.04
C GLU A 282 -19.33 -22.15 -21.24
N SER A 283 -19.50 -23.12 -22.15
CA SER A 283 -18.44 -24.09 -22.46
C SER A 283 -17.24 -23.45 -23.16
N GLN A 284 -17.46 -22.36 -23.92
CA GLN A 284 -16.41 -21.64 -24.64
C GLN A 284 -15.66 -20.63 -23.77
N ARG A 285 -16.32 -19.99 -22.78
CA ARG A 285 -15.72 -18.93 -21.94
C ARG A 285 -15.31 -19.33 -20.53
N ASN A 286 -15.99 -20.30 -19.92
CA ASN A 286 -15.83 -20.60 -18.50
C ASN A 286 -15.26 -22.01 -18.30
N THR A 287 -14.06 -22.30 -18.79
CA THR A 287 -13.33 -23.48 -18.33
C THR A 287 -13.05 -23.34 -16.82
N LEU A 288 -13.13 -24.45 -16.08
CA LEU A 288 -12.73 -24.43 -14.67
C LEU A 288 -11.26 -24.03 -14.61
N PRO A 289 -10.87 -23.06 -13.75
CA PRO A 289 -9.47 -22.69 -13.64
C PRO A 289 -8.70 -23.92 -13.17
N SER A 290 -7.58 -24.21 -13.81
CA SER A 290 -6.69 -25.28 -13.33
C SER A 290 -6.02 -24.85 -12.01
N GLN A 291 -5.49 -25.81 -11.27
CA GLN A 291 -4.62 -25.54 -10.12
C GLN A 291 -3.47 -24.59 -10.49
N ASN A 292 -2.86 -24.80 -11.67
CA ASN A 292 -1.77 -23.97 -12.17
C ASN A 292 -2.23 -22.54 -12.49
N SER A 293 -3.44 -22.37 -13.01
CA SER A 293 -4.03 -21.05 -13.28
C SER A 293 -4.20 -20.25 -11.98
N ILE A 294 -4.71 -20.90 -10.93
CA ILE A 294 -4.88 -20.27 -9.61
C ILE A 294 -3.52 -19.92 -9.01
N LYS A 295 -2.58 -20.87 -9.00
CA LYS A 295 -1.21 -20.63 -8.52
C LYS A 295 -0.54 -19.48 -9.28
N LYS A 296 -0.76 -19.35 -10.59
CA LYS A 296 -0.25 -18.23 -11.40
C LYS A 296 -0.78 -16.88 -10.91
N ILE A 297 -2.08 -16.75 -10.66
CA ILE A 297 -2.67 -15.49 -10.15
C ILE A 297 -2.13 -15.15 -8.76
N VAL A 298 -2.01 -16.15 -7.88
CA VAL A 298 -1.42 -15.95 -6.55
C VAL A 298 0.05 -15.56 -6.65
N ARG A 299 0.78 -16.11 -7.62
CA ARG A 299 2.17 -15.74 -7.90
C ARG A 299 2.33 -14.27 -8.28
N GLU A 300 1.53 -13.81 -9.23
CA GLU A 300 1.50 -12.41 -9.67
C GLU A 300 1.16 -11.48 -8.50
N TYR A 301 0.19 -11.88 -7.67
CA TYR A 301 -0.10 -11.16 -6.43
C TYR A 301 1.13 -11.05 -5.53
N ILE A 302 1.81 -12.16 -5.23
CA ILE A 302 2.99 -12.22 -4.36
C ILE A 302 4.12 -11.33 -4.89
N LEU A 303 4.34 -11.28 -6.21
CA LEU A 303 5.36 -10.44 -6.83
C LEU A 303 5.15 -8.95 -6.51
N GLY A 304 3.90 -8.49 -6.50
CA GLY A 304 3.54 -7.12 -6.13
C GLY A 304 3.56 -6.80 -4.64
N GLN A 305 4.06 -7.70 -3.78
CA GLN A 305 4.07 -7.49 -2.31
C GLN A 305 5.47 -7.23 -1.77
N TYR A 306 5.49 -6.66 -0.56
CA TYR A 306 6.68 -6.42 0.23
C TYR A 306 6.38 -6.58 1.73
N TYR A 307 7.41 -6.69 2.54
CA TYR A 307 7.30 -6.92 3.98
C TYR A 307 8.38 -6.19 4.78
N TRP A 308 8.14 -6.03 6.07
CA TRP A 308 9.17 -5.62 7.04
C TRP A 308 9.92 -6.85 7.57
N ASP A 309 11.24 -6.87 7.43
CA ASP A 309 12.09 -7.92 7.96
C ASP A 309 12.68 -7.52 9.31
N SER A 310 12.17 -8.12 10.40
CA SER A 310 12.62 -7.82 11.77
C SER A 310 14.11 -8.07 11.99
N ASN A 311 14.72 -8.99 11.24
CA ASN A 311 16.13 -9.35 11.44
C ASN A 311 17.09 -8.34 10.82
N SER A 312 16.69 -7.69 9.73
CA SER A 312 17.50 -6.68 9.05
C SER A 312 17.01 -5.26 9.28
N GLU A 313 15.93 -5.11 10.05
CA GLU A 313 15.23 -3.86 10.34
C GLU A 313 14.98 -3.00 9.09
N LYS A 314 14.60 -3.67 7.99
CA LYS A 314 14.39 -3.03 6.68
C LYS A 314 13.20 -3.64 5.96
N TYR A 315 12.58 -2.84 5.11
CA TYR A 315 11.61 -3.34 4.13
C TYR A 315 12.31 -4.13 3.04
N LYS A 316 11.69 -5.23 2.62
CA LYS A 316 12.18 -6.11 1.55
C LYS A 316 11.05 -6.47 0.61
N LEU A 317 11.39 -6.63 -0.66
CA LEU A 317 10.47 -7.16 -1.66
C LEU A 317 10.21 -8.64 -1.41
N SER A 318 9.13 -9.15 -2.00
CA SER A 318 8.80 -10.56 -1.92
C SER A 318 9.92 -11.47 -2.47
N PRO A 319 10.25 -12.60 -1.80
CA PRO A 319 11.26 -13.55 -2.26
C PRO A 319 10.89 -14.22 -3.59
N MET A 320 9.61 -14.16 -3.99
CA MET A 320 9.18 -14.66 -5.31
C MET A 320 9.86 -13.91 -6.46
N ARG A 321 10.30 -12.67 -6.24
CA ARG A 321 11.05 -11.91 -7.26
C ARG A 321 12.44 -12.49 -7.49
N GLU A 322 13.20 -12.73 -6.43
CA GLU A 322 14.54 -13.31 -6.52
C GLU A 322 14.49 -14.66 -7.25
N PHE A 323 13.47 -15.48 -6.98
CA PHE A 323 13.22 -16.72 -7.71
C PHE A 323 13.02 -16.49 -9.22
N TYR A 324 12.24 -15.49 -9.60
CA TYR A 324 12.00 -15.17 -11.01
C TYR A 324 13.21 -14.57 -11.70
N GLU A 325 13.90 -13.63 -11.08
CA GLU A 325 15.11 -13.02 -11.62
C GLU A 325 16.20 -14.08 -11.83
N THR A 326 16.37 -14.98 -10.85
CA THR A 326 17.34 -16.09 -10.93
C THR A 326 16.96 -17.14 -11.99
N ASN A 327 15.67 -17.43 -12.16
CA ASN A 327 15.22 -18.45 -13.12
C ASN A 327 15.06 -17.89 -14.55
N HIS A 328 14.70 -16.62 -14.73
CA HIS A 328 14.75 -15.96 -16.05
C HIS A 328 16.19 -15.80 -16.54
N ALA A 329 17.13 -15.44 -15.66
CA ALA A 329 18.56 -15.42 -16.00
C ALA A 329 19.08 -16.79 -16.49
N LYS A 330 18.54 -17.89 -15.94
CA LYS A 330 18.85 -19.27 -16.39
C LYS A 330 18.22 -19.64 -17.74
N ILE A 331 17.05 -19.08 -18.06
CA ILE A 331 16.32 -19.39 -19.31
C ILE A 331 16.88 -18.58 -20.49
N GLU A 332 17.43 -17.39 -20.25
CA GLU A 332 17.94 -16.51 -21.31
C GLU A 332 19.44 -16.68 -21.60
N GLY A 333 20.19 -17.48 -20.83
CA GLY A 333 21.63 -17.68 -21.06
C GLY A 333 22.46 -16.40 -20.95
N ILE A 334 21.90 -15.34 -20.35
CA ILE A 334 22.59 -14.07 -20.16
C ILE A 334 23.38 -14.18 -18.85
N GLU A 335 24.68 -14.50 -18.99
CA GLU A 335 25.65 -14.18 -17.95
C GLU A 335 25.69 -12.65 -17.80
N TYR A 336 25.05 -12.14 -16.75
CA TYR A 336 25.36 -10.78 -16.31
C TYR A 336 26.79 -10.78 -15.76
N PRO A 337 27.63 -9.82 -16.14
CA PRO A 337 29.00 -9.76 -15.68
C PRO A 337 28.98 -9.75 -14.16
N LYS A 338 29.73 -10.68 -13.55
CA LYS A 338 30.00 -10.69 -12.12
C LYS A 338 30.37 -9.28 -11.73
N GLY A 339 29.49 -8.65 -10.94
CA GLY A 339 29.70 -7.32 -10.39
C GLY A 339 31.10 -7.27 -9.81
N SER A 340 31.93 -6.48 -10.48
CA SER A 340 33.26 -6.07 -10.07
C SER A 340 33.24 -5.68 -8.60
N ASN A 341 34.19 -6.23 -7.85
CA ASN A 341 34.66 -5.65 -6.62
C ASN A 341 34.82 -4.14 -6.80
N LEU A 342 33.96 -3.35 -6.17
CA LEU A 342 34.30 -1.98 -5.81
C LEU A 342 34.33 -1.93 -4.30
N LYS A 343 35.54 -2.22 -3.79
CA LYS A 343 36.05 -1.57 -2.59
C LYS A 343 36.08 -0.07 -2.86
N SER A 344 35.28 0.72 -2.14
CA SER A 344 35.70 1.95 -1.45
C SER A 344 34.62 2.32 -0.46
#